data_AF-A0A6C0LQU8-F1
#
_entry.id   AF-A0A6C0LQU8-F1
#
_cell.length_a   1.000
_cell.length_b   1.000
_cell.length_c   1.000
_cell.angle_alpha   90.00
_cell.angle_beta   90.00
_cell.angle_gamma   90.00
#
_symmetry.space_group_name_H-M   'P 1'
#
loop_
_entity.id
_entity.type
_entity.pdbx_description
1 polymer ?
#
loop_
_entity_poly.entity_id
_entity_poly.type
_entity_poly.pdbx_seq_one_letter_code
_entity_poly.pdbx_strand_id
1 'polypeptide(L)'
;MRFNNINITCKKIDNVIDKMNEYFQDKFSEKILKNVLKTKFLYQDHYFLIYWNNKPYFDIQHIISILNLKQSYIKEKYNEFSNNICYYIWHKNEFNGYILRELIDEETMYSIIFSSNSKLSKSFKKKCFKNSFSIEKTR
;
A
#
# COMPACT_ATOMS: atom_id res chain seq x y z
N MET A 1 2.45 -10.63 -10.13
CA MET A 1 1.78 -9.34 -10.32
C MET A 1 0.58 -9.56 -11.22
N ARG A 2 -0.64 -9.30 -10.72
CA ARG A 2 -1.91 -9.43 -11.46
C ARG A 2 -2.01 -8.50 -12.68
N PHE A 3 -1.04 -7.59 -12.86
CA PHE A 3 -1.02 -6.58 -13.92
C PHE A 3 0.16 -6.71 -14.89
N ASN A 4 0.78 -7.88 -15.02
CA ASN A 4 1.93 -8.08 -15.92
C ASN A 4 1.66 -7.74 -17.41
N ASN A 5 0.40 -7.52 -17.80
CA ASN A 5 0.01 -7.17 -19.18
C ASN A 5 -0.57 -5.76 -19.33
N ILE A 6 -0.57 -4.92 -18.29
CA ILE A 6 -1.15 -3.57 -18.36
C ILE A 6 -0.04 -2.52 -18.28
N ASN A 7 0.65 -2.31 -19.40
CA ASN A 7 1.51 -1.15 -19.62
C ASN A 7 0.63 0.03 -20.08
N ILE A 8 -0.10 0.67 -19.17
CA ILE A 8 -0.83 1.91 -19.50
C ILE A 8 0.10 3.10 -19.27
N THR A 9 1.02 3.33 -20.20
CA THR A 9 1.70 4.63 -20.33
C THR A 9 0.81 5.54 -21.16
N CYS A 10 0.04 6.43 -20.52
CA CYS A 10 -0.72 7.46 -21.24
C CYS A 10 -0.41 8.84 -20.66
N LYS A 11 -0.23 9.83 -21.55
CA LYS A 11 0.12 11.22 -21.19
C LYS A 11 -1.07 12.03 -20.65
N LYS A 12 -2.31 11.53 -20.79
CA LYS A 12 -3.55 12.22 -20.37
C LYS A 12 -4.33 11.33 -19.42
N ILE A 13 -4.75 11.89 -18.28
CA ILE A 13 -5.42 11.16 -17.20
C ILE A 13 -6.80 10.63 -17.63
N ASP A 14 -7.51 11.40 -18.47
CA ASP A 14 -8.86 11.05 -18.94
C ASP A 14 -8.83 9.76 -19.77
N ASN A 15 -7.88 9.63 -20.70
CA ASN A 15 -7.71 8.42 -21.50
C ASN A 15 -7.29 7.17 -20.69
N VAL A 16 -6.68 7.35 -19.51
CA VAL A 16 -6.34 6.24 -18.60
C VAL A 16 -7.59 5.79 -17.85
N ILE A 17 -8.38 6.75 -17.39
CA ILE A 17 -9.64 6.50 -16.68
C ILE A 17 -10.63 5.81 -17.61
N ASP A 18 -10.76 6.26 -18.86
CA ASP A 18 -11.66 5.67 -19.85
C ASP A 18 -11.30 4.22 -20.20
N LYS A 19 -10.02 3.94 -20.47
CA LYS A 19 -9.54 2.57 -20.72
C LYS A 19 -9.76 1.67 -19.50
N MET A 20 -9.56 2.18 -18.29
CA MET A 20 -9.80 1.36 -17.10
C MET A 20 -11.29 1.14 -16.82
N ASN A 21 -12.17 2.11 -17.05
CA ASN A 21 -13.61 1.89 -16.96
C ASN A 21 -14.06 0.78 -17.93
N GLU A 22 -13.46 0.76 -19.13
CA GLU A 22 -13.68 -0.27 -20.14
C GLU A 22 -13.17 -1.66 -19.71
N TYR A 23 -11.99 -1.74 -19.07
CA TYR A 23 -11.42 -3.01 -18.58
C TYR A 23 -12.02 -3.54 -17.26
N PHE A 24 -12.54 -2.66 -16.39
CA PHE A 24 -12.90 -3.01 -15.01
C PHE A 24 -14.39 -2.82 -14.67
N GLN A 25 -15.25 -2.54 -15.66
CA GLN A 25 -16.72 -2.50 -15.56
C GLN A 25 -17.25 -1.75 -14.32
N ASP A 26 -17.30 -0.40 -14.35
CA ASP A 26 -17.92 0.57 -13.40
C ASP A 26 -17.69 0.43 -11.88
N LYS A 27 -17.66 -0.77 -11.29
CA LYS A 27 -17.38 -1.11 -9.88
C LYS A 27 -16.08 -0.54 -9.32
N PHE A 28 -15.13 -0.21 -10.19
CA PHE A 28 -13.83 0.33 -9.79
C PHE A 28 -13.86 1.84 -9.58
N SER A 29 -14.75 2.56 -10.28
CA SER A 29 -14.79 4.02 -10.29
C SER A 29 -15.05 4.61 -8.89
N GLU A 30 -15.94 3.98 -8.12
CA GLU A 30 -16.26 4.36 -6.73
C GLU A 30 -15.09 4.17 -5.76
N LYS A 31 -14.11 3.32 -6.11
CA LYS A 31 -12.93 3.02 -5.29
C LYS A 31 -11.69 3.81 -5.70
N ILE A 32 -11.77 4.64 -6.73
CA ILE A 32 -10.65 5.51 -7.14
C ILE A 32 -10.68 6.80 -6.34
N LEU A 33 -9.69 6.98 -5.47
CA LEU A 33 -9.53 8.21 -4.72
C LEU A 33 -8.91 9.32 -5.58
N LYS A 34 -9.42 10.53 -5.41
CA LYS A 34 -8.94 11.75 -6.06
C LYS A 34 -8.52 12.77 -5.00
N ASN A 35 -7.49 13.57 -5.29
CA ASN A 35 -7.03 14.68 -4.45
C ASN A 35 -6.78 14.33 -2.97
N VAL A 36 -6.21 13.15 -2.72
CA VAL A 36 -5.96 12.62 -1.38
C VAL A 36 -4.78 13.35 -0.73
N LEU A 37 -4.94 13.79 0.51
CA LEU A 37 -3.83 14.29 1.32
C LEU A 37 -2.81 13.16 1.54
N LYS A 38 -1.53 13.46 1.31
CA LYS A 38 -0.43 12.52 1.50
C LYS A 38 0.49 13.02 2.60
N THR A 39 0.76 12.15 3.56
CA THR A 39 1.80 12.39 4.57
C THR A 39 2.78 11.24 4.59
N LYS A 40 3.91 11.44 5.27
CA LYS A 40 4.90 10.39 5.48
C LYS A 40 5.35 10.38 6.93
N PHE A 41 5.64 9.20 7.45
CA PHE A 41 6.37 9.05 8.71
C PHE A 41 7.61 8.18 8.50
N LEU A 42 8.62 8.38 9.35
CA LEU A 42 9.88 7.66 9.32
C LEU A 42 9.92 6.60 10.43
N TYR A 43 10.29 5.38 10.09
CA TYR A 43 10.55 4.31 11.05
C TYR A 43 11.77 3.50 10.63
N GLN A 44 12.83 3.53 11.45
CA GLN A 44 14.08 2.79 11.21
C GLN A 44 14.61 2.97 9.78
N ASP A 45 14.70 4.22 9.35
CA ASP A 45 15.18 4.63 8.03
C ASP A 45 14.25 4.28 6.84
N HIS A 46 13.04 3.78 7.12
CA HIS A 46 12.01 3.54 6.12
C HIS A 46 10.90 4.57 6.22
N TYR A 47 10.59 5.22 5.10
CA TYR A 47 9.40 6.06 4.99
C TYR A 47 8.17 5.19 4.78
N PHE A 48 7.10 5.52 5.48
CA PHE A 48 5.76 5.00 5.25
C PHE A 48 4.91 6.12 4.64
N LEU A 49 4.32 5.86 3.49
CA LEU A 49 3.43 6.80 2.81
C LEU A 49 1.99 6.55 3.26
N ILE A 50 1.34 7.60 3.75
CA ILE A 50 -0.06 7.58 4.18
C ILE A 50 -0.89 8.37 3.17
N TYR A 51 -1.99 7.76 2.72
CA TYR A 51 -3.02 8.35 1.90
C TYR A 51 -4.28 8.54 2.77
N TRP A 52 -4.69 9.79 3.03
CA TRP A 52 -5.79 10.11 3.95
C TRP A 52 -7.15 10.21 3.26
N ASN A 53 -8.08 9.32 3.60
CA ASN A 53 -9.47 9.38 3.16
C ASN A 53 -10.42 9.01 4.30
N ASN A 54 -10.73 9.97 5.18
CA ASN A 54 -11.36 9.80 6.51
C ASN A 54 -10.56 8.95 7.51
N LYS A 55 -9.84 7.92 7.03
CA LYS A 55 -8.90 7.06 7.75
C LYS A 55 -7.62 6.87 6.92
N PRO A 56 -6.52 6.38 7.52
CA PRO A 56 -5.26 6.21 6.80
C PRO A 56 -5.29 4.96 5.91
N TYR A 57 -4.72 5.10 4.72
CA TYR A 57 -4.47 4.00 3.78
C TYR A 57 -3.01 3.98 3.33
N PHE A 58 -2.57 2.81 2.89
CA PHE A 58 -1.18 2.53 2.57
C PHE A 58 -1.07 1.82 1.23
N ASP A 59 -0.03 2.13 0.45
CA ASP A 59 0.28 1.41 -0.78
C ASP A 59 0.84 0.01 -0.44
N ILE A 60 0.10 -1.05 -0.80
CA ILE A 60 0.50 -2.44 -0.52
C ILE A 60 1.90 -2.77 -1.07
N GLN A 61 2.23 -2.27 -2.27
CA GLN A 61 3.53 -2.55 -2.89
C GLN A 61 4.65 -1.83 -2.15
N HIS A 62 4.39 -0.61 -1.69
CA HIS A 62 5.32 0.14 -0.85
C HIS A 62 5.59 -0.60 0.47
N ILE A 63 4.53 -1.06 1.17
CA ILE A 63 4.66 -1.81 2.42
C ILE A 63 5.45 -3.11 2.23
N ILE A 64 5.21 -3.85 1.14
CA ILE A 64 5.97 -5.08 0.86
C ILE A 64 7.44 -4.76 0.55
N SER A 65 7.71 -3.67 -0.17
CA SER A 65 9.08 -3.29 -0.55
C SER A 65 9.96 -2.95 0.66
N ILE A 66 9.43 -2.23 1.65
CA ILE A 66 10.18 -1.84 2.85
C ILE A 66 10.52 -3.02 3.76
N LEU A 67 9.83 -4.15 3.60
CA LEU A 67 10.16 -5.38 4.33
C LEU A 67 11.42 -6.05 3.79
N ASN A 68 11.95 -5.61 2.64
CA ASN A 68 13.18 -6.13 2.04
C ASN A 68 13.22 -7.66 1.97
N LEU A 69 12.13 -8.26 1.48
CA LEU A 69 11.98 -9.70 1.34
C LEU A 69 12.71 -10.20 0.08
N LYS A 70 13.03 -11.50 0.03
CA LYS A 70 13.54 -12.10 -1.22
C LYS A 70 12.46 -12.01 -2.31
N GLN A 71 12.89 -11.84 -3.56
CA GLN A 71 11.99 -11.64 -4.71
C GLN A 71 10.88 -12.71 -4.82
N SER A 72 11.19 -13.97 -4.50
CA SER A 72 10.21 -15.07 -4.48
C SER A 72 9.04 -14.79 -3.54
N TYR A 73 9.31 -14.24 -2.36
CA TYR A 73 8.30 -13.96 -1.33
C TYR A 73 7.51 -12.69 -1.57
N ILE A 74 8.00 -11.75 -2.38
CA ILE A 74 7.29 -10.50 -2.69
C ILE A 74 5.96 -10.81 -3.39
N LYS A 75 5.99 -11.69 -4.40
CA LYS A 75 4.78 -12.08 -5.15
C LYS A 75 3.80 -12.86 -4.27
N GLU A 76 4.31 -13.75 -3.43
CA GLU A 76 3.49 -14.53 -2.49
C GLU A 76 2.80 -13.61 -1.48
N LYS A 77 3.55 -12.69 -0.85
CA LYS A 77 2.98 -11.72 0.09
C LYS A 77 1.95 -10.81 -0.56
N TYR A 78 2.21 -10.32 -1.78
CA TYR A 78 1.22 -9.54 -2.49
C TYR A 78 -0.07 -10.34 -2.71
N ASN A 79 0.04 -11.58 -3.19
CA ASN A 79 -1.12 -12.41 -3.47
C ASN A 79 -1.96 -12.70 -2.21
N GLU A 80 -1.29 -12.95 -1.08
CA GLU A 80 -1.90 -13.20 0.24
C GLU A 80 -2.84 -12.06 0.67
N PHE A 81 -2.45 -10.81 0.44
CA PHE A 81 -3.20 -9.63 0.91
C PHE A 81 -3.92 -8.85 -0.21
N SER A 82 -3.82 -9.28 -1.47
CA SER A 82 -4.42 -8.56 -2.60
C SER A 82 -5.95 -8.46 -2.55
N ASN A 83 -6.62 -9.35 -1.82
CA ASN A 83 -8.07 -9.30 -1.64
C ASN A 83 -8.52 -8.22 -0.63
N ASN A 84 -7.58 -7.65 0.13
CA ASN A 84 -7.82 -6.59 1.12
C ASN A 84 -7.66 -5.18 0.53
N ILE A 85 -7.46 -5.06 -0.78
CA ILE A 85 -7.36 -3.77 -1.45
C ILE A 85 -8.72 -3.07 -1.38
N CYS A 86 -8.72 -1.91 -0.72
CA CYS A 86 -9.92 -1.13 -0.45
C CYS A 86 -10.13 -0.03 -1.50
N TYR A 87 -9.04 0.60 -1.93
CA TYR A 87 -9.06 1.75 -2.83
C TYR A 87 -7.92 1.71 -3.83
N TYR A 88 -8.02 2.57 -4.83
CA TYR A 88 -7.01 2.78 -5.84
C TYR A 88 -6.71 4.26 -5.97
N ILE A 89 -5.47 4.61 -6.30
CA ILE A 89 -5.09 6.00 -6.55
C ILE A 89 -4.09 6.10 -7.70
N TRP A 90 -4.30 7.08 -8.57
CA TRP A 90 -3.33 7.42 -9.60
C TRP A 90 -2.24 8.32 -9.03
N HIS A 91 -1.00 7.85 -9.12
CA HIS A 91 0.17 8.62 -8.77
C HIS A 91 0.91 9.05 -10.03
N LYS A 92 1.00 10.37 -10.25
CA LYS A 92 1.82 10.93 -11.31
C LYS A 92 3.30 10.78 -10.97
N ASN A 93 4.06 10.17 -11.85
CA ASN A 93 5.52 10.00 -11.72
C ASN A 93 6.27 11.19 -12.34
N GLU A 94 7.59 11.21 -12.14
CA GLU A 94 8.49 12.27 -12.64
C GLU A 94 8.55 12.35 -14.18
N PHE A 95 8.18 11.27 -14.86
CA PHE A 95 8.14 11.18 -16.33
C PHE A 95 6.79 11.56 -16.93
N ASN A 96 5.92 12.26 -16.18
CA ASN A 96 4.55 12.60 -16.56
C ASN A 96 3.63 11.40 -16.87
N GLY A 97 4.03 10.19 -16.48
CA GLY A 97 3.18 9.00 -16.51
C GLY A 97 2.35 8.86 -15.23
N TYR A 98 1.30 8.04 -15.30
CA TYR A 98 0.48 7.69 -14.14
C TYR A 98 0.72 6.23 -13.75
N ILE A 99 0.90 5.99 -12.46
CA ILE A 99 1.06 4.66 -11.87
C ILE A 99 -0.15 4.42 -10.97
N LEU A 100 -0.84 3.30 -11.19
CA LEU A 100 -1.92 2.88 -10.30
C LEU A 100 -1.31 2.34 -9.00
N ARG A 101 -1.73 2.90 -7.87
CA ARG A 101 -1.40 2.38 -6.55
C ARG A 101 -2.62 1.75 -5.93
N GLU A 102 -2.39 0.63 -5.27
CA GLU A 102 -3.41 -0.19 -4.63
C GLU A 102 -3.32 0.01 -3.13
N LEU A 103 -4.42 0.45 -2.54
CA LEU A 103 -4.45 0.95 -1.18
C LEU A 103 -5.13 -0.06 -0.26
N ILE A 104 -4.44 -0.36 0.84
CA ILE A 104 -4.91 -1.19 1.94
C ILE A 104 -5.10 -0.32 3.19
N ASP A 105 -5.94 -0.78 4.10
CA ASP A 105 -6.11 -0.11 5.40
C ASP A 105 -4.98 -0.42 6.38
N GLU A 106 -5.06 0.23 7.54
CA GLU A 106 -4.07 0.11 8.60
C GLU A 106 -3.96 -1.32 9.16
N GLU A 107 -5.11 -2.00 9.36
CA GLU A 107 -5.13 -3.36 9.88
C GLU A 107 -4.42 -4.34 8.93
N THR A 108 -4.67 -4.22 7.63
CA THR A 108 -3.99 -5.02 6.61
C THR A 108 -2.49 -4.70 6.56
N MET A 109 -2.12 -3.42 6.68
CA MET A 109 -0.72 -2.98 6.73
C MET A 109 0.03 -3.60 7.92
N TYR A 110 -0.56 -3.61 9.11
CA TYR A 110 0.01 -4.31 10.27
C TYR A 110 0.08 -5.81 10.06
N SER A 111 -0.95 -6.43 9.47
CA SER A 111 -0.97 -7.87 9.17
C SER A 111 0.16 -8.29 8.23
N ILE A 112 0.48 -7.49 7.21
CA ILE A 112 1.62 -7.72 6.32
C ILE A 112 2.94 -7.66 7.11
N ILE A 113 3.12 -6.63 7.94
CA ILE A 113 4.33 -6.47 8.74
C ILE A 113 4.47 -7.62 9.74
N PHE A 114 3.41 -7.97 10.47
CA PHE A 114 3.45 -9.00 11.51
C PHE A 114 3.54 -10.42 10.96
N SER A 115 2.99 -10.71 9.79
CA SER A 115 3.16 -12.01 9.14
C SER A 115 4.54 -12.21 8.51
N SER A 116 5.35 -11.14 8.41
CA SER A 116 6.68 -11.19 7.82
C SER A 116 7.77 -11.57 8.83
N ASN A 117 8.91 -12.06 8.33
CA ASN A 117 10.09 -12.40 9.14
C ASN A 117 11.30 -11.50 8.86
N SER A 118 11.06 -10.29 8.34
CA SER A 118 12.10 -9.31 8.03
C SER A 118 12.70 -8.66 9.29
N LYS A 119 13.86 -8.02 9.14
CA LYS A 119 14.50 -7.23 10.21
C LYS A 119 13.54 -6.15 10.74
N LEU A 120 12.87 -5.44 9.84
CA LEU A 120 11.87 -4.43 10.17
C LEU A 120 10.72 -5.06 10.97
N SER A 121 10.13 -6.16 10.49
CA SER A 121 9.03 -6.84 11.18
C SER A 121 9.39 -7.28 12.60
N LYS A 122 10.55 -7.92 12.77
CA LYS A 122 11.05 -8.36 14.09
C LYS A 122 11.19 -7.17 15.04
N SER A 123 11.71 -6.05 14.53
CA SER A 123 11.87 -4.85 15.35
C SER A 123 10.53 -4.21 15.70
N PHE A 124 9.60 -4.15 14.74
CA PHE A 124 8.25 -3.64 14.92
C PHE A 124 7.50 -4.43 16.00
N LYS A 125 7.49 -5.78 15.89
CA LYS A 125 6.94 -6.70 16.90
C LYS A 125 7.49 -6.39 18.29
N LYS A 126 8.81 -6.33 18.43
CA LYS A 126 9.48 -6.08 19.71
C LYS A 126 9.05 -4.73 20.32
N LYS A 127 8.86 -3.69 19.50
CA LYS A 127 8.43 -2.37 19.97
C LYS A 127 6.97 -2.38 20.43
N CYS A 128 6.08 -3.02 19.68
CA CYS A 128 4.67 -3.17 20.07
C CYS A 128 4.53 -3.91 21.41
N PHE A 129 5.24 -5.03 21.59
CA PHE A 129 5.23 -5.76 22.88
C PHE A 129 5.77 -4.92 24.04
N LYS A 130 6.85 -4.16 23.83
CA LYS A 130 7.39 -3.28 24.89
C LYS A 130 6.40 -2.21 25.32
N ASN A 131 5.64 -1.66 24.38
CA ASN A 131 4.65 -0.62 24.66
C ASN A 131 3.41 -1.20 25.39
N SER A 132 2.97 -2.41 25.07
CA SER A 132 1.87 -3.06 25.81
C SER A 132 2.26 -3.36 27.27
N PHE A 133 3.48 -3.85 27.51
CA PHE A 133 3.97 -4.12 28.87
C PHE A 133 4.23 -2.86 29.71
N SER A 134 4.48 -1.70 29.09
CA SER A 134 4.66 -0.45 29.84
C SER A 134 3.33 0.18 30.26
N ILE A 135 2.26 -0.05 29.49
CA ILE A 135 0.90 0.36 29.86
C ILE A 135 0.38 -0.48 31.04
N GLU A 136 0.68 -1.78 31.09
CA GLU A 136 0.27 -2.67 32.19
C GLU A 136 0.99 -2.38 33.52
N LYS A 137 2.20 -1.82 33.49
CA LYS A 137 2.95 -1.45 34.71
C LYS A 137 2.53 -0.11 35.34
N THR A 138 1.60 0.60 34.72
CA THR A 138 1.14 1.93 35.18
C THR A 138 -0.32 1.90 35.67
N ARG A 139 -0.87 0.70 35.92
CA ARG A 139 -2.16 0.48 36.58
C ARG A 139 -1.92 -0.20 37.92
#